data_AF-A0A485BQM3-F1
#
_entry.id   AF-A0A485BQM3-F1
#
_cell.length_a   1.000
_cell.length_b   1.000
_cell.length_c   1.000
_cell.angle_alpha   90.00
_cell.angle_beta   90.00
_cell.angle_gamma   90.00
#
_symmetry.space_group_name_H-M   'P 1'
#
loop_
_entity.id
_entity.type
_entity.pdbx_description
1 polymer ?
#
loop_
_entity_poly.entity_id
_entity_poly.type
_entity_poly.pdbx_seq_one_letter_code
_entity_poly.pdbx_strand_id
1 'polypeptide(L)' 'MLAHDDIHRWLGDYHGRFEVWCGEQDAITQPELVRGLALRYGMPYTAIPHAGHASYLDNETFFNQQLLRVGEEVRDECTN' A
#
# COMPACT_ATOMS: atom_id res chain seq x y z
N MET A 1 -1.11 7.91 -0.20
CA MET A 1 -0.71 9.20 0.42
C MET A 1 -1.84 10.17 0.12
N LEU A 2 -2.43 10.83 1.12
CA LEU A 2 -3.41 11.87 0.80
C LEU A 2 -2.63 12.99 0.12
N ALA A 3 -3.11 13.45 -1.03
CA ALA A 3 -2.34 14.32 -1.94
C ALA A 3 -1.77 15.60 -1.32
N HIS A 4 -2.14 15.95 -0.08
CA HIS A 4 -1.70 17.16 0.63
C HIS A 4 -1.50 16.97 2.15
N ASP A 5 -1.56 15.74 2.70
CA ASP A 5 -1.49 15.54 4.15
C ASP A 5 -0.38 14.55 4.55
N ASP A 6 0.24 14.82 5.69
CA ASP A 6 1.33 14.00 6.20
C ASP A 6 0.79 12.79 6.97
N ILE A 7 0.67 11.68 6.25
CA ILE A 7 0.24 10.39 6.77
C ILE A 7 1.12 9.90 7.94
N HIS A 8 2.34 10.44 8.12
CA HIS A 8 3.21 10.11 9.24
C HIS A 8 2.58 10.42 10.60
N ARG A 9 1.73 11.46 10.68
CA ARG A 9 1.02 11.82 11.91
C ARG A 9 0.13 10.67 12.40
N TRP A 10 -0.56 9.98 11.50
CA TRP A 10 -1.46 8.89 11.87
C TRP A 10 -0.73 7.57 12.05
N LEU A 11 0.28 7.32 11.22
CA LEU A 11 1.09 6.10 11.33
C LEU A 11 2.02 6.12 12.57
N GLY A 12 2.34 7.28 13.12
CA GLY A 12 3.17 7.39 14.35
C GLY A 12 2.55 6.70 15.57
N ASP A 13 1.22 6.74 15.69
CA ASP A 13 0.48 6.16 16.81
C ASP A 13 -0.14 4.78 16.48
N TYR A 14 0.06 4.30 15.24
CA TYR A 14 -0.47 3.02 14.79
C TYR A 14 0.52 1.89 15.07
N HIS A 15 0.10 0.94 15.91
CA HIS A 15 0.93 -0.21 16.32
C HIS A 15 0.60 -1.51 15.55
N GLY A 16 -0.35 -1.49 14.63
CA GLY A 16 -0.69 -2.65 13.81
C GLY A 16 0.26 -2.84 12.64
N ARG A 17 0.17 -4.01 12.00
CA ARG A 17 0.83 -4.24 10.71
C ARG A 17 0.01 -3.63 9.58
N PHE A 18 0.71 -3.14 8.57
CA PHE A 18 0.08 -2.67 7.34
C PHE A 18 1.01 -2.94 6.15
N GLU A 19 0.42 -2.93 4.95
CA GLU A 19 1.17 -2.97 3.71
C GLU A 19 0.99 -1.66 2.93
N VAL A 20 1.99 -1.33 2.12
CA VAL A 20 1.99 -0.11 1.31
C VAL A 20 2.03 -0.47 -0.16
N TRP A 21 1.00 -0.10 -0.92
CA TRP A 21 0.93 -0.34 -2.36
C TRP A 21 0.93 0.98 -3.14
N CYS A 22 1.57 1.00 -4.31
CA CYS A 22 1.63 2.19 -5.16
C CYS A 22 1.71 1.79 -6.64
N GLY A 23 0.98 2.49 -7.51
CA GLY A 23 1.14 2.35 -8.95
C GLY A 23 2.51 2.82 -9.41
N GLU A 24 3.21 2.03 -10.23
CA GLU A 24 4.55 2.37 -10.75
C GLU A 24 4.60 3.70 -11.52
N GLN A 25 3.47 4.18 -12.01
CA GLN A 25 3.33 5.37 -12.84
C GLN A 25 2.58 6.50 -12.10
N ASP A 26 2.41 6.41 -10.78
CA ASP A 26 1.70 7.43 -10.00
C ASP A 26 2.47 8.76 -10.01
N ALA A 27 1.95 9.72 -10.77
CA ALA A 27 2.50 11.07 -10.86
C ALA A 27 2.00 12.01 -9.75
N ILE A 28 0.95 11.64 -9.01
CA ILE A 28 0.39 12.43 -7.91
C ILE A 28 1.13 12.09 -6.62
N THR A 29 1.22 10.79 -6.32
CA THR A 29 1.99 10.26 -5.19
C THR A 29 3.15 9.43 -5.72
N GLN A 30 4.31 10.06 -5.86
CA GLN A 30 5.47 9.42 -6.49
C GLN A 30 5.89 8.12 -5.76
N PRO A 31 6.14 7.01 -6.50
CA PRO A 31 6.53 5.72 -5.94
C PRO A 31 7.71 5.78 -4.98
N GLU A 32 8.69 6.65 -5.25
CA GLU A 32 9.87 6.84 -4.41
C GLU A 32 9.51 7.32 -3.00
N LEU A 33 8.54 8.25 -2.90
CA LEU A 33 8.07 8.77 -1.61
C LEU A 33 7.30 7.69 -0.84
N VAL A 34 6.47 6.92 -1.54
CA VAL A 34 5.69 5.83 -0.94
C VAL A 34 6.60 4.70 -0.46
N ARG A 35 7.61 4.35 -1.24
CA ARG A 35 8.64 3.39 -0.85
C ARG A 35 9.43 3.89 0.36
N GLY A 36 9.74 5.18 0.42
CA GLY A 36 10.36 5.82 1.58
C GLY A 36 9.52 5.68 2.86
N LEU A 37 8.18 5.80 2.75
CA LEU A 37 7.26 5.55 3.85
C LEU A 37 7.32 4.09 4.33
N ALA A 38 7.24 3.12 3.41
CA ALA A 38 7.32 1.71 3.77
C ALA A 38 8.64 1.38 4.49
N LEU A 39 9.76 1.91 4.00
CA LEU A 39 11.07 1.78 4.64
C LEU A 39 11.10 2.41 6.03
N ARG A 40 10.53 3.61 6.20
CA ARG A 40 10.51 4.34 7.48
C ARG A 40 9.81 3.56 8.59
N TYR A 41 8.74 2.85 8.27
CA TYR A 41 7.96 2.07 9.23
C TYR A 41 8.30 0.58 9.24
N GLY A 42 9.27 0.12 8.43
CA GLY A 42 9.64 -1.29 8.35
C GLY A 42 8.53 -2.18 7.80
N MET A 43 7.71 -1.66 6.88
CA MET A 43 6.54 -2.35 6.33
C MET A 43 6.75 -2.81 4.88
N PRO A 44 6.00 -3.83 4.40
CA PRO A 44 6.08 -4.28 3.02
C PRO A 44 5.67 -3.19 2.02
N TYR A 45 6.35 -3.18 0.86
CA TYR A 45 6.03 -2.33 -0.28
C TYR A 45 5.75 -3.18 -1.51
N THR A 46 4.62 -2.92 -2.18
CA THR A 46 4.25 -3.57 -3.44
C THR A 46 4.02 -2.52 -4.51
N ALA A 47 4.81 -2.58 -5.58
CA ALA A 47 4.55 -1.82 -6.79
C ALA A 47 3.44 -2.49 -7.59
N ILE A 48 2.46 -1.71 -8.07
CA ILE A 48 1.39 -2.17 -8.94
C ILE A 48 1.81 -1.86 -10.38
N PRO A 49 2.07 -2.91 -11.20
CA PRO A 49 2.65 -2.71 -12.52
C PRO A 49 1.66 -2.04 -13.47
N HIS A 50 2.18 -1.19 -14.34
CA HIS A 50 1.39 -0.48 -15.36
C HIS A 50 0.20 0.33 -14.82
N ALA A 51 0.32 0.87 -13.60
CA ALA A 51 -0.76 1.59 -12.93
C ALA A 51 -0.31 2.97 -12.44
N GLY A 52 -1.22 3.94 -12.50
CA GLY A 52 -1.03 5.29 -11.95
C GLY A 52 -1.63 5.42 -10.55
N HIS A 53 -2.14 6.63 -10.24
CA HIS A 53 -2.72 6.92 -8.93
C HIS A 53 -3.95 6.08 -8.61
N ALA A 54 -4.81 5.86 -9.61
CA ALA A 54 -6.01 5.05 -9.48
C ALA A 54 -5.69 3.58 -9.76
N SER A 55 -4.71 3.02 -9.04
CA SER A 55 -4.14 1.71 -9.36
C SER A 55 -5.14 0.54 -9.29
N TYR A 56 -6.23 0.70 -8.54
CA TYR A 56 -7.34 -0.25 -8.47
C TYR A 56 -8.23 -0.25 -9.72
N LEU A 57 -8.17 0.80 -10.56
CA LEU A 57 -8.81 0.88 -11.87
C LEU A 57 -7.83 0.56 -13.00
N ASP A 58 -6.58 1.03 -12.89
CA ASP A 58 -5.59 0.89 -13.97
C ASP A 58 -5.06 -0.54 -14.12
N ASN A 59 -4.99 -1.29 -13.01
CA ASN A 59 -4.65 -2.71 -13.01
C ASN A 59 -5.44 -3.43 -11.92
N GLU A 60 -6.75 -3.50 -12.13
CA GLU A 60 -7.72 -4.12 -11.22
C GLU A 60 -7.39 -5.59 -10.96
N THR A 61 -6.83 -6.30 -11.95
CA THR A 61 -6.47 -7.71 -11.80
C THR A 61 -5.37 -7.89 -10.76
N PHE A 62 -4.25 -7.18 -10.89
CA PHE A 62 -3.15 -7.28 -9.94
C PHE A 62 -3.56 -6.75 -8.56
N PHE A 63 -4.27 -5.62 -8.52
CA PHE A 63 -4.77 -5.04 -7.27
C PHE A 63 -5.66 -6.02 -6.49
N ASN A 64 -6.63 -6.64 -7.17
CA ASN A 64 -7.53 -7.60 -6.54
C ASN A 64 -6.82 -8.89 -6.10
N GLN A 65 -5.78 -9.34 -6.82
CA GLN A 65 -4.95 -10.45 -6.36
C GLN A 65 -4.24 -10.12 -5.03
N GLN A 66 -3.73 -8.90 -4.88
CA GLN A 66 -3.14 -8.48 -3.61
C GLN A 66 -4.17 -8.38 -2.49
N LEU A 67 -5.39 -7.90 -2.77
CA LEU A 67 -6.47 -7.87 -1.79
C LEU A 67 -6.87 -9.28 -1.32
N LEU A 68 -6.98 -10.24 -2.24
CA LEU A 68 -7.28 -11.63 -1.89
C LEU A 68 -6.17 -12.23 -1.01
N ARG A 69 -4.89 -12.00 -1.35
CA ARG A 69 -3.74 -12.44 -0.55
C ARG A 69 -3.82 -11.93 0.89
N VAL A 70 -3.97 -10.61 1.07
CA VAL A 70 -4.09 -10.02 2.42
C VAL A 70 -5.33 -10.56 3.14
N GLY A 71 -6.44 -10.74 2.43
CA GLY A 71 -7.66 -11.31 3.03
C GLY A 71 -7.51 -12.76 3.49
N GLU A 72 -6.66 -13.55 2.85
CA GLU A 72 -6.31 -14.91 3.31
C GLU A 72 -5.39 -14.86 4.54
N GLU A 73 -4.34 -14.06 4.51
CA GLU A 73 -3.39 -13.89 5.63
C GLU A 73 -4.12 -13.45 6.93
N VAL A 74 -5.07 -12.51 6.85
CA VAL A 74 -5.86 -12.07 8.01
C VAL A 74 -6.78 -13.17 8.53
N ARG A 75 -7.34 -14.02 7.66
CA ARG A 75 -8.21 -15.14 8.09
C ARG A 75 -7.42 -16.19 8.85
N ASP A 76 -6.17 -16.45 8.46
CA ASP A 76 -5.29 -17.39 9.14
C ASP A 76 -4.85 -16.89 10.53
N GLU A 77 -4.72 -15.57 10.71
CA GLU A 77 -4.43 -14.94 12.02
C GLU A 77 -5.61 -14.96 12.99
N CYS A 78 -6.85 -14.99 12.50
CA CYS A 78 -8.04 -15.08 13.34
C CYS A 78 -8.47 -16.52 13.68
N THR A 79 -7.82 -17.52 13.09
CA THR A 79 -8.13 -18.94 13.29
C THR A 79 -7.06 -19.71 14.09
N ASN A 80 -5.99 -19.03 14.50
CA ASN A 80 -4.99 -19.50 15.48
C ASN A 80 -5.04 -18.65 16.75
#